data_AF-U5W5Z9-F1
#
_entry.id   AF-U5W5Z9-F1
#
_cell.length_a   1.000
_cell.length_b   1.000
_cell.length_c   1.000
_cell.angle_alpha   90.00
_cell.angle_beta   90.00
_cell.angle_gamma   90.00
#
_symmetry.space_group_name_H-M   'P 1'
#
loop_
_entity.id
_entity.type
_entity.pdbx_description
1 polymer ?
#
loop_
_entity_poly.entity_id
_entity_poly.type
_entity_poly.pdbx_seq_one_letter_code
_entity_poly.pdbx_strand_id
1 'polypeptide(L)'
;MNYRVEYNGEDIDLPTLDAALDNAKHAIASDVGPISGWSVEHDETINDWFVQGVIDGKAVGATAVVTGPEPMMTAPAYPRHAPANTDDQARRRVFTGATPADVLGMAANWLAGRPEVRAVDDLGWHPRADGIELRVYYRS
;
A
#
# COMPACT_ATOMS: atom_id res chain seq x y z
N MET A 1 -2.07 -5.83 27.34
CA MET A 1 -1.14 -6.00 26.20
C MET A 1 -2.04 -6.15 25.00
N ASN A 2 -2.10 -5.13 24.16
CA ASN A 2 -3.07 -5.05 23.08
C ASN A 2 -2.33 -4.91 21.76
N TYR A 3 -2.97 -5.37 20.70
CA TYR A 3 -2.56 -5.22 19.32
C TYR A 3 -3.41 -4.13 18.69
N ARG A 4 -2.79 -3.19 17.99
CA ARG A 4 -3.49 -2.11 17.30
C ARG A 4 -3.57 -2.45 15.81
N VAL A 5 -4.75 -2.40 15.21
CA VAL A 5 -4.94 -2.55 13.76
C VAL A 5 -5.20 -1.18 13.18
N GLU A 6 -4.39 -0.76 12.21
CA GLU A 6 -4.57 0.44 11.41
C GLU A 6 -4.97 0.04 9.98
N TYR A 7 -6.10 0.54 9.49
CA TYR A 7 -6.56 0.32 8.12
C TYR A 7 -7.39 1.52 7.63
N ASN A 8 -7.02 2.10 6.47
CA ASN A 8 -7.70 3.27 5.88
C ASN A 8 -7.85 4.50 6.82
N GLY A 9 -7.01 4.61 7.85
CA GLY A 9 -7.05 5.69 8.85
C GLY A 9 -7.98 5.41 10.03
N GLU A 10 -8.54 4.20 10.13
CA GLU A 10 -9.22 3.70 11.32
C GLU A 10 -8.29 2.83 12.16
N ASP A 11 -8.29 3.07 13.47
CA ASP A 11 -7.50 2.33 14.46
C ASP A 11 -8.42 1.54 15.41
N ILE A 12 -8.11 0.26 15.64
CA ILE A 12 -8.80 -0.58 16.62
C ILE A 12 -7.83 -1.37 17.49
N ASP A 13 -8.04 -1.32 18.80
CA ASP A 13 -7.25 -2.08 19.78
C ASP A 13 -7.92 -3.43 20.11
N LEU A 14 -7.15 -4.51 19.99
CA LEU A 14 -7.60 -5.87 20.20
C LEU A 14 -6.70 -6.63 21.18
N PRO A 15 -7.25 -7.54 22.00
CA PRO A 15 -6.51 -8.18 23.09
C PRO A 15 -5.53 -9.25 22.61
N THR A 16 -5.62 -9.73 21.36
CA THR A 16 -4.80 -10.82 20.82
C THR A 16 -4.40 -10.57 19.38
N LEU A 17 -3.25 -11.14 18.97
CA LEU A 17 -2.74 -11.06 17.59
C LEU A 17 -3.73 -11.69 16.61
N ASP A 18 -4.28 -12.87 16.93
CA ASP A 18 -5.22 -13.56 16.06
C ASP A 18 -6.48 -12.72 15.80
N ALA A 19 -7.03 -12.10 16.84
CA ALA A 19 -8.18 -11.20 16.69
C ALA A 19 -7.83 -9.99 15.83
N ALA A 20 -6.63 -9.45 15.99
CA ALA A 20 -6.14 -8.31 15.21
C ALA A 20 -5.93 -8.65 13.73
N LEU A 21 -5.33 -9.81 13.42
CA LEU A 21 -5.16 -10.30 12.06
C LEU A 21 -6.51 -10.62 11.39
N ASP A 22 -7.44 -11.22 12.12
CA ASP A 22 -8.78 -11.52 11.58
C ASP A 22 -9.60 -10.25 11.35
N ASN A 23 -9.48 -9.26 12.23
CA ASN A 23 -10.11 -7.96 12.03
C ASN A 23 -9.54 -7.23 10.80
N ALA A 24 -8.22 -7.21 10.66
CA ALA A 24 -7.53 -6.65 9.49
C ALA A 24 -8.02 -7.29 8.17
N LYS A 25 -8.10 -8.63 8.14
CA LYS A 25 -8.62 -9.36 6.98
C LYS A 25 -10.10 -9.05 6.71
N HIS A 26 -10.91 -8.96 7.75
CA HIS A 26 -12.33 -8.65 7.61
C HIS A 26 -12.53 -7.24 7.05
N ALA A 27 -11.79 -6.26 7.54
CA ALA A 27 -11.81 -4.88 7.05
C ALA A 27 -11.42 -4.81 5.57
N ILE A 28 -10.33 -5.49 5.17
CA ILE A 28 -9.89 -5.55 3.77
C ILE A 28 -10.93 -6.24 2.88
N ALA A 29 -11.48 -7.38 3.31
CA ALA A 29 -12.49 -8.11 2.53
C ALA A 29 -13.80 -7.31 2.38
N SER A 30 -14.16 -6.51 3.38
CA SER A 30 -15.33 -5.63 3.31
C SER A 30 -15.13 -4.48 2.30
N ASP A 31 -13.92 -3.96 2.15
CA ASP A 31 -13.60 -2.87 1.22
C ASP A 31 -13.39 -3.38 -0.22
N VAL A 32 -12.64 -4.49 -0.37
CA VAL A 32 -12.19 -5.00 -1.68
C VAL A 32 -13.16 -6.03 -2.28
N GLY A 33 -13.97 -6.71 -1.46
CA GLY A 33 -14.80 -7.83 -1.89
C GLY A 33 -14.08 -9.18 -1.79
N PRO A 34 -14.43 -10.19 -2.63
CA PRO A 34 -13.93 -11.55 -2.47
C PRO A 34 -12.42 -11.65 -2.72
N ILE A 35 -11.72 -12.27 -1.77
CA ILE A 35 -10.26 -12.43 -1.75
C ILE A 35 -9.90 -13.91 -1.89
N SER A 36 -8.93 -14.22 -2.76
CA SER A 36 -8.48 -15.59 -3.05
C SER A 36 -7.44 -16.11 -2.05
N GLY A 37 -6.75 -15.22 -1.33
CA GLY A 37 -5.71 -15.56 -0.34
C GLY A 37 -5.20 -14.34 0.44
N TRP A 38 -4.28 -14.55 1.37
CA TRP A 38 -3.74 -13.49 2.23
C TRP A 38 -2.22 -13.50 2.22
N SER A 39 -1.62 -12.31 2.19
CA SER A 39 -0.20 -12.12 2.45
C SER A 39 -0.06 -11.44 3.81
N VAL A 40 0.70 -12.06 4.71
CA VAL A 40 1.01 -11.50 6.03
C VAL A 40 2.53 -11.51 6.19
N GLU A 41 3.12 -10.33 6.34
CA GLU A 41 4.56 -10.16 6.57
C GLU A 41 4.79 -9.59 7.96
N HIS A 42 5.72 -10.16 8.72
CA HIS A 42 6.06 -9.68 10.06
C HIS A 42 7.42 -9.00 10.06
N ASP A 43 7.45 -7.76 10.53
CA ASP A 43 8.68 -7.02 10.79
C ASP A 43 9.01 -7.08 12.28
N GLU A 44 9.92 -7.97 12.65
CA GLU A 44 10.39 -8.18 14.02
C GLU A 44 11.10 -6.95 14.61
N THR A 45 11.55 -6.00 13.79
CA THR A 45 12.30 -4.82 14.25
C THR A 45 11.41 -3.75 14.86
N ILE A 46 10.17 -3.67 14.39
CA ILE A 46 9.14 -2.73 14.86
C ILE A 46 7.93 -3.45 15.46
N ASN A 47 7.91 -4.78 15.40
CA ASN A 47 6.84 -5.65 15.88
C ASN A 47 5.49 -5.34 15.22
N ASP A 48 5.52 -5.16 13.90
CA ASP A 48 4.34 -4.92 13.06
C ASP A 48 4.11 -6.10 12.10
N TRP A 49 2.84 -6.44 11.88
CA TRP A 49 2.38 -7.35 10.83
C TRP A 49 1.66 -6.58 9.74
N PHE A 50 2.14 -6.71 8.51
CA PHE A 50 1.53 -6.13 7.32
C PHE A 50 0.60 -7.16 6.66
N VAL A 51 -0.68 -6.84 6.58
CA VAL A 51 -1.72 -7.74 6.05
C VAL A 51 -2.26 -7.19 4.73
N GLN A 52 -2.24 -8.02 3.69
CA GLN A 52 -2.77 -7.71 2.36
C GLN A 52 -3.67 -8.81 1.83
N GLY A 53 -4.77 -8.42 1.20
CA GLY A 53 -5.60 -9.32 0.40
C GLY A 53 -4.88 -9.72 -0.89
N VAL A 54 -5.08 -10.95 -1.34
CA VAL A 54 -4.50 -11.47 -2.60
C VAL A 54 -5.61 -12.04 -3.48
N ILE A 55 -5.68 -11.59 -4.74
CA ILE A 55 -6.54 -12.15 -5.78
C ILE A 55 -5.65 -12.65 -6.92
N ASP A 56 -5.80 -13.93 -7.29
CA ASP A 56 -5.03 -14.59 -8.34
C ASP A 56 -3.50 -14.37 -8.22
N GLY A 57 -3.00 -14.42 -6.99
CA GLY A 57 -1.58 -14.24 -6.68
C GLY A 57 -1.09 -12.79 -6.69
N LYS A 58 -1.98 -11.80 -6.82
CA LYS A 58 -1.64 -10.36 -6.76
C LYS A 58 -2.25 -9.69 -5.54
N ALA A 59 -1.47 -8.85 -4.87
CA ALA A 59 -1.95 -8.03 -3.76
C ALA A 59 -3.03 -7.04 -4.23
N VAL A 60 -4.07 -6.88 -3.41
CA VAL A 60 -5.23 -6.02 -3.67
C VAL A 60 -5.62 -5.22 -2.43
N GLY A 61 -6.17 -4.02 -2.65
CA GLY A 61 -6.62 -3.12 -1.59
C GLY A 61 -5.49 -2.42 -0.83
N ALA A 62 -5.89 -1.66 0.20
CA ALA A 62 -4.96 -1.10 1.17
C ALA A 62 -4.34 -2.20 2.04
N THR A 63 -3.17 -1.90 2.61
CA THR A 63 -2.49 -2.78 3.58
C THR A 63 -2.99 -2.42 4.97
N ALA A 64 -3.43 -3.40 5.74
CA ALA A 64 -3.67 -3.21 7.16
C ALA A 64 -2.35 -3.44 7.92
N VAL A 65 -2.08 -2.60 8.92
CA VAL A 65 -0.92 -2.73 9.80
C VAL A 65 -1.42 -3.18 11.16
N VAL A 66 -0.93 -4.31 11.66
CA VAL A 66 -1.18 -4.77 13.02
C VAL A 66 0.07 -4.53 13.84
N THR A 67 0.03 -3.62 14.81
CA THR A 67 1.15 -3.34 15.72
C THR A 67 1.00 -4.14 17.00
N GLY A 68 2.03 -4.88 17.38
CA GLY A 68 2.06 -5.64 18.62
C GLY A 68 2.42 -4.80 19.85
N PRO A 69 2.20 -5.35 21.06
CA PRO A 69 2.60 -4.70 22.29
C PRO A 69 4.15 -4.73 22.47
N GLU A 70 4.84 -3.72 21.93
CA GLU A 70 6.29 -3.34 21.99
C GLU A 70 7.40 -4.44 21.82
N PRO A 71 8.51 -4.09 21.12
CA PRO A 71 9.74 -3.81 21.86
C PRO A 71 10.51 -2.53 21.45
N MET A 72 11.33 -2.09 22.41
CA MET A 72 12.22 -0.92 22.47
C MET A 72 12.90 -0.51 21.15
N MET A 73 12.35 0.50 20.47
CA MET A 73 13.13 1.61 19.94
C MET A 73 12.13 2.67 19.54
N THR A 74 12.27 3.86 20.12
CA THR A 74 11.74 5.09 19.53
C THR A 74 12.37 5.27 18.15
N ALA A 75 11.87 4.53 17.15
CA ALA A 75 11.98 4.97 15.78
C ALA A 75 11.27 6.33 15.74
N PRO A 76 11.90 7.39 15.20
CA PRO A 76 11.20 8.65 15.02
C PRO A 76 9.89 8.31 14.31
N ALA A 77 8.78 8.77 14.90
CA ALA A 77 7.48 8.76 14.27
C ALA A 77 7.58 9.62 13.01
N TYR A 78 8.17 9.07 11.95
CA TYR A 78 7.80 9.46 10.62
C TYR A 78 6.31 9.14 10.53
N PRO A 79 5.47 10.08 10.12
CA PRO A 79 4.09 9.76 9.81
C PRO A 79 4.11 8.76 8.66
N ARG A 80 4.15 7.46 8.99
CA ARG A 80 3.74 6.39 8.09
C ARG A 80 2.24 6.48 8.08
N HIS A 81 1.73 7.45 7.32
CA HIS A 81 0.37 7.37 6.87
C HIS A 81 0.26 6.01 6.15
N ALA A 82 -0.42 5.01 6.74
CA ALA A 82 -1.29 4.21 5.88
C ALA A 82 -2.04 5.23 5.03
N PRO A 83 -2.04 5.12 3.69
CA PRO A 83 -2.64 6.14 2.85
C PRO A 83 -4.08 6.30 3.33
N ALA A 84 -4.31 7.38 4.07
CA ALA A 84 -5.61 7.72 4.57
C ALA A 84 -6.44 7.86 3.30
N ASN A 85 -7.56 7.17 3.27
CA ASN A 85 -8.57 7.31 2.25
C ASN A 85 -9.24 8.70 2.43
N THR A 86 -8.46 9.78 2.33
CA THR A 86 -8.91 11.16 2.34
C THR A 86 -9.14 11.57 0.90
N ASP A 87 -10.34 11.31 0.40
CA ASP A 87 -11.15 12.06 -0.60
C ASP A 87 -10.47 12.72 -1.84
N ASP A 88 -9.22 12.43 -2.14
CA ASP A 88 -8.44 12.94 -3.27
C ASP A 88 -7.57 11.79 -3.78
N GLN A 89 -8.22 10.67 -4.14
CA GLN A 89 -7.55 9.41 -4.48
C GLN A 89 -6.45 9.66 -5.52
N ALA A 90 -5.19 9.48 -5.11
CA ALA A 90 -4.05 9.46 -6.01
C ALA A 90 -4.29 8.39 -7.07
N ARG A 91 -4.62 8.85 -8.29
CA ARG A 91 -4.84 8.00 -9.45
C ARG A 91 -3.51 7.39 -9.87
N ARG A 92 -3.53 6.17 -10.39
CA ARG A 92 -2.33 5.45 -10.81
C ARG A 92 -2.32 5.23 -12.32
N ARG A 93 -1.20 5.56 -12.98
CA ARG A 93 -0.91 5.18 -14.36
C ARG A 93 0.33 4.29 -14.40
N VAL A 94 0.34 3.30 -15.29
CA VAL A 94 1.44 2.33 -15.40
C VAL A 94 2.03 2.36 -16.81
N PHE A 95 3.35 2.34 -16.91
CA PHE A 95 4.14 2.31 -18.14
C PHE A 95 5.13 1.16 -18.08
N THR A 96 5.24 0.41 -19.17
CA THR A 96 6.17 -0.72 -19.29
C THR A 96 7.06 -0.54 -20.51
N GLY A 97 8.35 -0.77 -20.36
CA GLY A 97 9.34 -0.56 -21.42
C GLY A 97 10.63 -1.33 -21.14
N ALA A 98 11.47 -1.43 -22.17
CA ALA A 98 12.70 -2.21 -22.10
C ALA A 98 13.74 -1.55 -21.18
N THR A 99 13.74 -0.22 -21.10
CA THR A 99 14.69 0.55 -20.28
C THR A 99 14.00 1.58 -19.38
N PRO A 100 14.68 2.06 -18.30
CA PRO A 100 14.16 3.16 -17.49
C PRO A 100 13.88 4.43 -18.29
N ALA A 101 14.72 4.72 -19.29
CA ALA A 101 14.57 5.89 -20.14
C ALA A 101 13.30 5.81 -20.98
N ASP A 102 12.96 4.62 -21.50
CA ASP A 102 11.74 4.41 -22.29
C ASP A 102 10.49 4.70 -21.46
N VAL A 103 10.41 4.12 -20.25
CA VAL A 103 9.22 4.28 -19.39
C VAL A 103 9.07 5.70 -18.85
N LEU A 104 10.18 6.39 -18.56
CA LEU A 104 10.15 7.81 -18.19
C LEU A 104 9.71 8.69 -19.36
N GLY A 105 10.20 8.42 -20.57
CA GLY A 105 9.78 9.14 -21.77
C GLY A 105 8.29 8.97 -22.05
N MET A 106 7.77 7.74 -21.89
CA MET A 106 6.34 7.46 -22.01
C MET A 106 5.51 8.18 -20.95
N ALA A 107 5.96 8.17 -19.70
CA ALA A 107 5.29 8.87 -18.60
C ALA A 107 5.27 10.40 -18.80
N ALA A 108 6.41 10.98 -19.19
CA ALA A 108 6.53 12.41 -19.45
C ALA A 108 5.63 12.87 -20.60
N ASN A 109 5.61 12.13 -21.72
CA ASN A 109 4.72 12.41 -22.85
C ASN A 109 3.25 12.31 -22.47
N TRP A 110 2.89 11.33 -21.66
CA TRP A 110 1.53 11.18 -21.16
C TRP A 110 1.13 12.35 -20.25
N LEU A 111 1.99 12.75 -19.31
CA LEU A 111 1.75 13.91 -18.42
C LEU A 111 1.62 15.22 -19.20
N ALA A 112 2.46 15.44 -20.21
CA ALA A 112 2.42 16.64 -21.04
C ALA A 112 1.07 16.84 -21.76
N GLY A 113 0.36 15.74 -22.06
CA GLY A 113 -0.97 15.77 -22.67
C GLY A 113 -2.14 15.86 -21.69
N ARG A 114 -1.88 16.07 -20.39
CA ARG A 114 -2.88 15.93 -19.33
C ARG A 114 -2.94 17.16 -18.43
N PRO A 115 -3.53 18.28 -18.90
CA PRO A 115 -3.67 19.49 -18.09
C PRO A 115 -4.59 19.30 -16.87
N GLU A 116 -5.40 18.25 -16.86
CA GLU A 116 -6.18 17.87 -15.68
C GLU A 116 -5.30 17.40 -14.53
N VAL A 117 -4.07 16.92 -14.77
CA VAL A 117 -3.18 16.44 -13.70
C VAL A 117 -2.57 17.64 -12.98
N ARG A 118 -2.92 17.79 -11.69
CA ARG A 118 -2.47 18.90 -10.84
C ARG A 118 -1.13 18.60 -10.15
N ALA A 119 -0.90 17.34 -9.80
CA ALA A 119 0.30 16.93 -9.08
C ALA A 119 0.65 15.48 -9.42
N VAL A 120 1.95 15.18 -9.47
CA VAL A 120 2.49 13.82 -9.40
C VAL A 120 2.97 13.64 -7.98
N ASP A 121 2.35 12.71 -7.25
CA ASP A 121 2.64 12.49 -5.83
C ASP A 121 3.81 11.50 -5.65
N ASP A 122 3.92 10.46 -6.48
CA ASP A 122 4.99 9.46 -6.36
C ASP A 122 5.27 8.68 -7.67
N LEU A 123 6.46 8.07 -7.76
CA LEU A 123 6.92 7.19 -8.83
C LEU A 123 7.38 5.83 -8.28
N GLY A 124 6.63 4.76 -8.60
CA GLY A 124 6.98 3.39 -8.22
C GLY A 124 7.72 2.64 -9.32
N TRP A 125 8.90 2.10 -9.01
CA TRP A 125 9.75 1.37 -9.95
C TRP A 125 9.73 -0.14 -9.67
N HIS A 126 9.44 -0.94 -10.69
CA HIS A 126 9.39 -2.39 -10.57
C HIS A 126 10.15 -3.06 -11.72
N PRO A 127 11.31 -3.69 -11.44
CA PRO A 127 11.97 -4.54 -12.41
C PRO A 127 11.08 -5.72 -12.81
N ARG A 128 11.10 -6.09 -14.09
CA ARG A 128 10.45 -7.27 -14.64
C ARG A 128 11.45 -8.11 -15.44
N ALA A 129 11.11 -9.36 -15.69
CA ALA A 129 11.95 -10.26 -16.47
C ALA A 129 12.19 -9.77 -17.92
N ASP A 130 11.28 -8.96 -18.45
CA ASP A 130 11.26 -8.45 -19.83
C ASP A 130 11.45 -6.92 -19.92
N GLY A 131 11.77 -6.25 -18.81
CA GLY A 131 11.97 -4.79 -18.79
C GLY A 131 11.68 -4.16 -17.43
N ILE A 132 11.12 -2.97 -17.45
CA ILE A 132 10.77 -2.20 -16.25
C ILE A 132 9.33 -1.71 -16.35
N GLU A 133 8.68 -1.71 -15.19
CA GLU A 133 7.40 -1.07 -14.97
C GLU A 133 7.59 0.19 -14.11
N LEU A 134 7.08 1.31 -14.61
CA LEU A 134 6.96 2.58 -13.88
C LEU A 134 5.50 2.84 -13.55
N ARG A 135 5.22 3.09 -12.27
CA ARG A 135 3.91 3.51 -11.77
C ARG A 135 3.99 4.99 -11.43
N VAL A 136 3.10 5.80 -12.01
CA VAL A 136 2.95 7.22 -11.70
C VAL A 136 1.69 7.39 -10.87
N TYR A 137 1.84 7.92 -9.65
CA TYR A 137 0.74 8.30 -8.77
C TYR A 137 0.51 9.80 -8.89
N TYR A 138 -0.72 10.21 -9.16
CA TYR A 138 -1.03 11.59 -9.50
C TYR A 138 -2.44 11.99 -9.05
N ARG A 139 -2.65 13.29 -8.85
CA ARG A 139 -3.96 13.90 -8.61
C ARG A 139 -4.36 14.79 -9.76
N SER A 140 -5.67 14.89 -10.00
CA SER A 140 -6.25 15.62 -11.12
C SER A 140 -7.50 16.39 -10.73
#